data_AF-A0A9D5PSV6-F1
#
_entry.id   AF-A0A9D5PSV6-F1
#
_cell.length_a   1.000
_cell.length_b   1.000
_cell.length_c   1.000
_cell.angle_alpha   90.00
_cell.angle_beta   90.00
_cell.angle_gamma   90.00
#
_symmetry.space_group_name_H-M   'P 1'
#
loop_
_entity.id
_entity.type
_entity.pdbx_description
1 polymer ?
#
loop_
_entity_poly.entity_id
_entity_poly.type
_entity_poly.pdbx_seq_one_letter_code
_entity_poly.pdbx_strand_id
1 'polypeptide(L)'
;MELYRTNLAKELPVLRAKLRLSQEELAELLDVSRHTIISIESNKRLMQWTTFLALIYILQQFSETRKMLASVGLLPLEYNKMLSEIHTPDSDLN
;
A
#
# COMPACT_ATOMS: atom_id res chain seq x y z
N MET A 1 -9.84 -7.85 -0.44
CA MET A 1 -8.74 -7.46 0.45
C MET A 1 -7.40 -8.12 0.12
N GLU A 2 -7.34 -9.44 -0.06
CA GLU A 2 -6.09 -10.11 -0.48
C GLU A 2 -5.66 -9.76 -1.91
N LEU A 3 -6.59 -9.74 -2.87
CA LEU A 3 -6.34 -9.35 -4.26
C LEU A 3 -5.56 -8.03 -4.38
N TYR A 4 -6.00 -6.99 -3.67
CA TYR A 4 -5.36 -5.67 -3.65
C TYR A 4 -3.93 -5.71 -3.10
N ARG A 5 -3.67 -6.49 -2.05
CA ARG A 5 -2.33 -6.65 -1.49
C ARG A 5 -1.41 -7.40 -2.44
N THR A 6 -1.91 -8.43 -3.11
CA THR A 6 -1.17 -9.19 -4.12
C THR A 6 -0.86 -8.33 -5.35
N ASN A 7 -1.82 -7.55 -5.82
CA ASN A 7 -1.61 -6.63 -6.94
C ASN A 7 -0.58 -5.56 -6.57
N LEU A 8 -0.68 -4.96 -5.37
CA LEU A 8 0.30 -3.99 -4.91
C LEU A 8 1.69 -4.61 -4.77
N ALA A 9 1.80 -5.84 -4.24
CA ALA A 9 3.09 -6.53 -4.09
C ALA A 9 3.80 -6.76 -5.43
N LYS A 10 3.05 -7.08 -6.50
CA LYS A 10 3.59 -7.24 -7.86
C LYS A 10 4.12 -5.93 -8.45
N GLU A 11 3.42 -4.83 -8.19
CA GLU A 11 3.77 -3.50 -8.71
C GLU A 11 4.79 -2.76 -7.82
N LEU A 12 5.01 -3.26 -6.60
CA LEU A 12 5.86 -2.61 -5.61
C LEU A 12 7.30 -2.34 -6.11
N PRO A 13 7.99 -3.23 -6.84
CA PRO A 13 9.32 -2.93 -7.37
C PRO A 13 9.34 -1.73 -8.32
N VAL A 14 8.31 -1.61 -9.17
CA VAL A 14 8.18 -0.51 -10.14
C VAL A 14 7.87 0.80 -9.43
N LEU A 15 6.93 0.77 -8.49
CA LEU A 15 6.56 1.93 -7.67
C LEU A 15 7.76 2.42 -6.84
N ARG A 16 8.50 1.49 -6.22
CA ARG A 16 9.70 1.78 -5.45
C ARG A 16 10.80 2.40 -6.33
N ALA A 17 11.04 1.86 -7.52
CA ALA A 17 12.01 2.41 -8.46
C ALA A 17 11.66 3.83 -8.92
N LYS A 18 10.37 4.16 -9.06
CA LYS A 18 9.93 5.55 -9.35
C LYS A 18 10.22 6.52 -8.22
N LEU A 19 10.06 6.07 -6.98
CA LEU A 19 10.50 6.84 -5.81
C LEU A 19 12.02 6.89 -5.65
N ARG A 20 12.78 6.21 -6.52
CA ARG A 20 14.24 6.06 -6.45
C ARG A 20 14.72 5.45 -5.14
N LEU A 21 13.90 4.59 -4.53
CA LEU A 21 14.24 3.91 -3.29
C LEU A 21 14.84 2.53 -3.56
N SER A 22 15.81 2.14 -2.76
CA SER A 22 16.27 0.77 -2.60
C SER A 22 15.29 -0.01 -1.70
N GLN A 23 15.41 -1.34 -1.70
CA GLN A 23 14.63 -2.19 -0.80
C GLN A 23 14.93 -1.91 0.68
N GLU A 24 16.14 -1.44 1.01
CA GLU A 24 16.53 -1.06 2.36
C GLU A 24 15.83 0.24 2.76
N GLU A 25 15.91 1.29 1.94
CA GLU A 25 15.30 2.59 2.26
C GLU A 25 13.77 2.50 2.37
N LEU A 26 13.12 1.66 1.56
CA LEU A 26 11.69 1.41 1.72
C LEU A 26 11.38 0.64 3.01
N ALA A 27 12.25 -0.27 3.42
CA ALA A 27 12.09 -1.03 4.65
C ALA A 27 12.22 -0.13 5.88
N GLU A 28 13.21 0.77 5.89
CA GLU A 28 13.39 1.81 6.91
C GLU A 28 12.16 2.72 7.00
N LEU A 29 11.61 3.16 5.88
CA LEU A 29 10.41 4.02 5.85
C LEU A 29 9.16 3.33 6.42
N LEU A 30 9.07 2.01 6.27
CA LEU A 30 7.94 1.19 6.72
C LEU A 30 8.16 0.56 8.10
N ASP A 31 9.32 0.80 8.73
CA ASP A 31 9.75 0.15 9.96
C ASP A 31 9.64 -1.39 9.92
N VAL A 32 10.19 -1.97 8.85
CA VAL A 32 10.27 -3.43 8.67
C VAL A 32 11.68 -3.83 8.25
N SER A 33 12.00 -5.12 8.32
CA SER A 33 13.28 -5.61 7.78
C SER A 33 13.31 -5.55 6.25
N ARG A 34 14.47 -5.29 5.65
CA ARG A 34 14.67 -5.42 4.20
C ARG A 34 14.24 -6.79 3.65
N HIS A 35 14.46 -7.86 4.41
CA HIS A 35 14.00 -9.20 4.04
C HIS A 35 12.47 -9.28 3.88
N THR A 36 11.72 -8.49 4.65
CA THR A 36 10.26 -8.39 4.50
C THR A 36 9.90 -7.80 3.15
N ILE A 37 10.56 -6.71 2.74
CA ILE A 37 10.35 -6.09 1.42
C ILE A 37 10.72 -7.05 0.29
N ILE A 38 11.88 -7.72 0.36
CA ILE A 38 12.28 -8.75 -0.62
C ILE A 38 11.22 -9.84 -0.75
N SER A 39 10.70 -10.33 0.37
CA SER A 39 9.70 -11.42 0.39
C SER A 39 8.34 -10.98 -0.18
N ILE A 40 7.96 -9.72 0.06
CA ILE A 40 6.75 -9.12 -0.53
C ILE A 40 6.91 -8.95 -2.03
N GLU A 41 8.00 -8.31 -2.49
CA GLU A 41 8.24 -8.06 -3.93
C GLU A 41 8.38 -9.36 -4.73
N SER A 42 8.91 -10.42 -4.13
CA SER A 42 8.99 -11.75 -4.74
C SER A 42 7.69 -12.57 -4.63
N ASN A 43 6.62 -12.01 -4.04
CA ASN A 43 5.34 -12.67 -3.78
C ASN A 43 5.46 -13.96 -2.93
N LYS A 44 6.59 -14.17 -2.24
CA LYS A 44 6.80 -15.31 -1.33
C LYS A 44 6.01 -15.16 -0.03
N ARG A 45 5.73 -13.91 0.37
CA ARG A 45 4.93 -13.58 1.54
C ARG A 45 3.82 -12.62 1.16
N LEU A 46 2.60 -12.94 1.56
CA LEU A 46 1.50 -12.00 1.51
C LEU A 46 1.77 -10.85 2.50
N MET A 47 1.82 -9.64 1.97
CA MET A 47 1.94 -8.38 2.70
C MET A 47 0.91 -8.29 3.84
N GLN A 48 1.33 -7.83 5.02
CA GLN A 48 0.39 -7.55 6.12
C GLN A 48 -0.45 -6.31 5.81
N TRP A 49 -1.66 -6.27 6.37
CA TRP A 49 -2.61 -5.17 6.14
C TRP A 49 -2.06 -3.80 6.58
N THR A 50 -1.32 -3.76 7.68
CA THR A 50 -0.67 -2.54 8.19
C THR A 50 0.38 -2.01 7.20
N THR A 51 1.24 -2.89 6.68
CA THR A 51 2.22 -2.55 5.63
C THR A 51 1.54 -2.07 4.36
N PHE A 52 0.42 -2.69 3.98
CA PHE A 52 -0.38 -2.26 2.83
C PHE A 52 -0.88 -0.81 3.01
N LEU A 53 -1.51 -0.50 4.14
CA LEU A 53 -2.02 0.84 4.41
C LEU A 53 -0.91 1.89 4.46
N ALA A 54 0.22 1.59 5.11
CA ALA A 54 1.37 2.47 5.16
C ALA A 54 1.92 2.76 3.75
N LEU A 55 2.06 1.73 2.91
CA LEU A 55 2.47 1.89 1.51
C LEU A 55 1.50 2.77 0.73
N ILE A 56 0.19 2.53 0.85
CA ILE A 56 -0.82 3.36 0.19
C ILE A 56 -0.68 4.83 0.62
N TYR A 57 -0.51 5.09 1.92
CA TYR A 57 -0.32 6.44 2.42
C TYR A 57 0.93 7.11 1.84
N ILE A 58 2.08 6.43 1.86
CA ILE A 58 3.36 6.93 1.31
C ILE A 58 3.22 7.20 -0.19
N LEU A 59 2.73 6.23 -0.95
CA LEU A 59 2.62 6.30 -2.41
C LEU A 59 1.63 7.38 -2.86
N GLN A 60 0.64 7.71 -2.05
CA GLN A 60 -0.22 8.84 -2.33
C GLN A 60 0.55 10.16 -2.26
N GLN A 61 1.51 10.33 -1.35
CA GLN A 61 2.20 11.63 -1.20
C GLN A 61 2.98 12.06 -2.45
N PHE A 62 3.37 11.15 -3.33
CA PHE A 62 4.13 11.46 -4.54
C PHE A 62 3.24 11.42 -5.80
N SER A 63 3.30 12.48 -6.62
CA SER A 63 2.46 12.64 -7.81
C SER A 63 2.67 11.53 -8.85
N GLU A 64 3.89 11.00 -8.95
CA GLU A 64 4.23 9.92 -9.90
C GLU A 64 3.59 8.58 -9.52
N THR A 65 3.67 8.19 -8.25
CA THR A 65 3.11 6.92 -7.76
C THR A 65 1.60 7.00 -7.54
N ARG A 66 1.07 8.18 -7.20
CA ARG A 66 -0.38 8.42 -7.05
C ARG A 66 -1.12 8.06 -8.34
N LYS A 67 -0.61 8.44 -9.52
CA LYS A 67 -1.22 8.11 -10.81
C LYS A 67 -1.26 6.61 -11.09
N MET A 68 -0.22 5.88 -10.65
CA MET A 68 -0.16 4.43 -10.82
C MET A 68 -1.07 3.66 -9.88
N LEU A 69 -1.40 4.21 -8.71
CA LEU A 69 -2.39 3.57 -7.84
C LEU A 69 -3.75 3.38 -8.55
N ALA A 70 -4.10 4.18 -9.58
CA ALA A 70 -5.29 3.93 -10.41
C ALA A 70 -5.17 2.70 -11.29
N SER A 71 -4.00 2.47 -11.88
CA SER A 71 -3.81 1.28 -12.72
C SER A 71 -3.81 -0.02 -11.92
N VAL A 72 -3.54 0.04 -10.61
CA VAL A 72 -3.64 -1.11 -9.70
C VAL A 72 -5.07 -1.30 -9.15
N GLY A 73 -6.03 -0.45 -9.54
CA GLY A 73 -7.40 -0.47 -9.01
C GLY A 73 -7.50 0.03 -7.56
N LEU A 74 -6.61 0.94 -7.15
CA LEU A 74 -6.46 1.41 -5.76
C LEU A 74 -6.74 2.91 -5.59
N LEU A 75 -7.24 3.61 -6.61
CA LEU A 75 -7.57 5.06 -6.57
C LEU A 75 -9.08 5.33 -6.35
N PRO A 76 -9.47 6.53 -5.87
CA PRO A 76 -10.05 6.75 -4.55
C PRO A 76 -11.55 6.45 -4.42
N LEU A 77 -12.22 5.97 -5.47
CA LEU A 77 -13.66 5.67 -5.38
C LEU A 77 -13.94 4.46 -4.48
N GLU A 78 -13.04 3.48 -4.49
CA GLU A 78 -13.21 2.24 -3.72
C GLU A 78 -12.52 2.31 -2.35
N TYR A 79 -11.48 3.14 -2.20
CA TYR A 79 -10.82 3.36 -0.90
C TYR A 79 -11.70 4.13 0.08
N ASN A 80 -12.37 5.22 -0.36
CA ASN A 80 -13.32 5.94 0.48
C ASN A 80 -14.51 5.07 0.87
N LYS A 81 -14.98 4.22 -0.06
CA LYS A 81 -16.03 3.27 0.20
C LYS A 81 -15.60 2.21 1.23
N MET A 82 -14.41 1.65 1.08
CA MET A 82 -13.82 0.71 2.04
C MET A 82 -13.59 1.35 3.42
N LEU A 83 -13.15 2.61 3.48
CA LEU A 83 -13.02 3.36 4.74
C LEU A 83 -14.39 3.64 5.37
N SER A 84 -15.41 3.96 4.58
CA SER A 84 -16.79 4.15 5.06
C SER A 84 -17.44 2.85 5.54
N GLU A 85 -17.02 1.70 5.02
CA GLU A 85 -17.48 0.38 5.48
C GLU A 85 -16.76 -0.06 6.77
N ILE A 86 -15.56 0.47 7.06
CA ILE A 86 -14.80 0.20 8.29
C ILE A 86 -15.19 1.18 9.42
N HIS A 87 -15.67 2.38 9.09
CA HIS A 87 -16.19 3.35 10.03
C HIS A 87 -17.73 3.29 10.07
N THR A 88 -18.30 2.46 10.96
CA THR A 88 -19.66 2.75 11.43
C THR A 88 -19.61 4.07 12.19
N PRO A 89 -20.52 5.03 11.91
CA PRO A 89 -20.66 6.22 12.74
C PRO A 89 -21.33 5.82 14.06
N ASP A 90 -20.60 5.16 14.94
CA ASP A 90 -20.94 5.05 16.36
C ASP A 90 -20.48 6.33 17.07
N SER A 91 -21.12 7.45 16.71
CA SER A 91 -21.05 8.68 17.51
C SER A 91 -22.28 9.57 17.36
N ASP A 92 -23.45 9.00 17.05
CA ASP A 92 -24.73 9.65 17.33
C ASP A 92 -25.43 8.86 18.45
N LEU A 93 -24.78 8.79 19.61
CA LEU A 93 -25.49 8.65 20.88
C LEU A 93 -26.17 10.00 21.17
N ASN A 94 -27.43 10.09 20.77
CA ASN A 94 -28.45 10.85 21.49
C ASN A 94 -29.34 9.84 22.24
#